data_AF-A0A8I1J2H2-F1
#
_entry.id   AF-A0A8I1J2H2-F1
#
_cell.length_a   1.000
_cell.length_b   1.000
_cell.length_c   1.000
_cell.angle_alpha   90.00
_cell.angle_beta   90.00
_cell.angle_gamma   90.00
#
_symmetry.space_group_name_H-M   'P 1'
#
loop_
_entity.id
_entity.type
_entity.pdbx_description
1 polymer ?
#
loop_
_entity_poly.entity_id
_entity_poly.type
_entity_poly.pdbx_seq_one_letter_code
_entity_poly.pdbx_strand_id
1 'polypeptide(L)'
;MSYSRILKWISGIFELVLAVPIVGGAIVMGTGYSALGFMLILHAVTLILSLRNQEAIYGSVWGVLTSLLAWIPFVGWALHLIAAILLMISGSKKTKRYHYPPNQL
;
A
#
# COMPACT_ATOMS: atom_id res chain seq x y z
N MET A 1 0.81 -4.73 -17.64
CA MET A 1 0.69 -4.83 -16.17
C MET A 1 -0.78 -4.81 -15.81
N SER A 2 -1.25 -5.57 -14.81
CA SER A 2 -2.64 -5.45 -14.32
C SER A 2 -2.86 -4.09 -13.65
N TYR A 3 -4.07 -3.52 -13.72
CA TYR A 3 -4.45 -2.28 -13.02
C TYR A 3 -4.15 -2.36 -11.51
N SER A 4 -4.32 -3.53 -10.89
CA SER A 4 -3.96 -3.77 -9.48
C SER A 4 -2.46 -3.62 -9.21
N ARG A 5 -1.62 -3.98 -10.17
CA ARG A 5 -0.17 -3.86 -10.03
C ARG A 5 0.30 -2.42 -10.18
N ILE A 6 -0.34 -1.66 -11.06
CA ILE A 6 -0.07 -0.22 -11.22
C ILE A 6 -0.44 0.52 -9.92
N LEU A 7 -1.62 0.23 -9.36
CA LEU A 7 -2.05 0.79 -8.08
C LEU A 7 -1.09 0.44 -6.93
N LYS A 8 -0.62 -0.81 -6.84
CA LYS A 8 0.40 -1.21 -5.85
C LYS A 8 1.71 -0.43 -5.99
N TRP A 9 2.15 -0.17 -7.22
CA TRP A 9 3.34 0.65 -7.47
C TRP A 9 3.12 2.11 -7.09
N ILE A 10 1.97 2.69 -7.46
CA ILE A 10 1.62 4.07 -7.09
C ILE A 10 1.54 4.20 -5.57
N SER A 11 0.79 3.32 -4.89
CA SER A 11 0.71 3.29 -3.42
C SER A 11 2.07 3.06 -2.77
N GLY A 12 2.93 2.21 -3.34
CA GLY A 12 4.29 1.99 -2.84
C GLY A 12 5.19 3.22 -2.93
N ILE A 13 5.11 3.99 -4.03
CA ILE A 13 5.85 5.25 -4.19
C ILE A 13 5.37 6.29 -3.18
N PHE A 14 4.05 6.39 -3.02
CA PHE A 14 3.41 7.29 -2.06
C PHE A 14 3.82 6.97 -0.62
N GLU A 15 3.81 5.70 -0.23
CA GLU A 15 4.33 5.23 1.06
C GLU A 15 5.82 5.52 1.24
N LEU A 16 6.64 5.37 0.19
CA LEU A 16 8.08 5.68 0.23
C LEU A 16 8.35 7.16 0.51
N VAL A 17 7.54 8.05 -0.06
CA VAL A 17 7.63 9.50 0.17
C VAL A 17 7.27 9.84 1.63
N LEU A 18 6.22 9.20 2.18
CA LEU A 18 5.85 9.37 3.60
C LEU A 18 6.83 8.66 4.57
N ALA A 19 7.55 7.64 4.11
CA ALA A 19 8.55 6.93 4.90
C ALA A 19 9.84 7.73 5.11
N VAL A 20 10.04 8.85 4.41
CA VAL A 20 11.17 9.75 4.67
C VAL A 20 10.83 10.60 5.91
N PRO A 21 11.58 10.51 7.03
CA PRO A 21 11.14 11.08 8.31
C PRO A 21 10.82 12.58 8.25
N ILE A 22 11.72 13.37 7.67
CA ILE A 22 11.58 14.83 7.59
C ILE A 22 10.47 15.20 6.59
N VAL A 23 10.44 14.56 5.42
CA VAL A 23 9.49 14.87 4.35
C VAL A 23 8.07 14.38 4.72
N GLY A 24 7.94 13.14 5.16
CA GLY A 24 6.68 12.55 5.61
C GLY A 24 6.12 13.27 6.82
N GLY A 25 6.95 13.58 7.83
CA GLY A 25 6.53 14.38 8.98
C GLY A 25 6.05 15.78 8.57
N ALA A 26 6.79 16.46 7.70
CA ALA A 26 6.40 17.78 7.18
C ALA A 26 5.10 17.74 6.37
N ILE A 27 4.89 16.71 5.55
CA ILE A 27 3.65 16.53 4.78
C ILE A 27 2.47 16.26 5.71
N VAL A 28 2.60 15.33 6.66
CA VAL A 28 1.52 14.98 7.59
C VAL A 28 1.14 16.18 8.46
N MET A 29 2.12 16.88 9.03
CA MET A 29 1.85 18.08 9.84
C MET A 29 1.33 19.25 8.98
N GLY A 30 1.94 19.50 7.82
CA GLY A 30 1.56 20.60 6.92
C GLY A 30 0.19 20.41 6.26
N THR A 31 -0.28 19.18 6.12
CA THR A 31 -1.63 18.86 5.60
C THR A 31 -2.65 18.63 6.72
N GLY A 32 -2.27 18.82 8.00
CA GLY A 32 -3.17 18.59 9.13
C GLY A 32 -3.70 17.16 9.18
N TYR A 33 -2.84 16.17 8.93
CA TYR A 33 -3.16 14.73 8.90
C TYR A 33 -4.08 14.28 7.73
N SER A 34 -4.54 15.20 6.86
CA SER A 34 -5.38 14.82 5.71
C SER A 34 -4.67 13.89 4.71
N ALA A 35 -3.33 13.99 4.59
CA ALA A 35 -2.53 13.06 3.79
C ALA A 35 -2.68 11.59 4.24
N LEU A 36 -2.84 11.33 5.54
CA LEU A 36 -3.07 9.98 6.07
C LEU A 36 -4.44 9.44 5.66
N GLY A 37 -5.46 10.29 5.67
CA GLY A 37 -6.80 9.94 5.19
C GLY A 37 -6.82 9.60 3.70
N PHE A 38 -6.08 10.36 2.88
CA PHE A 38 -5.94 10.06 1.46
C PHE A 38 -5.23 8.71 1.22
N MET A 39 -4.16 8.42 1.95
CA MET A 39 -3.48 7.12 1.88
C MET A 39 -4.37 5.96 2.30
N LEU A 40 -5.18 6.14 3.35
CA LEU A 40 -6.14 5.14 3.80
C LEU A 40 -7.10 4.75 2.67
N ILE A 41 -7.61 5.74 1.93
CA ILE A 41 -8.50 5.51 0.78
C ILE A 41 -7.77 4.76 -0.33
N LEU A 42 -6.54 5.17 -0.67
CA LEU A 42 -5.74 4.49 -1.68
C LEU A 42 -5.46 3.02 -1.32
N HIS A 43 -5.16 2.74 -0.05
CA HIS A 43 -4.98 1.36 0.41
C HIS A 43 -6.27 0.56 0.40
N ALA A 44 -7.39 1.15 0.80
CA ALA A 44 -8.69 0.50 0.73
C ALA A 44 -9.06 0.10 -0.72
N VAL A 45 -8.88 1.02 -1.67
CA VAL A 45 -9.13 0.74 -3.10
C VAL A 45 -8.18 -0.35 -3.62
N THR A 46 -6.89 -0.26 -3.28
CA THR A 46 -5.89 -1.25 -3.71
C THR A 46 -6.14 -2.63 -3.09
N LEU A 47 -6.64 -2.68 -1.85
CA LEU A 47 -7.05 -3.88 -1.16
C LEU A 47 -8.26 -4.52 -1.83
N ILE A 48 -9.32 -3.75 -2.08
CA ILE A 48 -10.54 -4.24 -2.76
C ILE A 48 -10.20 -4.79 -4.14
N LEU A 49 -9.37 -4.08 -4.91
CA LEU A 49 -8.98 -4.53 -6.25
C LEU A 49 -8.06 -5.76 -6.21
N SER A 50 -7.17 -5.85 -5.21
CA SER A 50 -6.31 -7.03 -5.01
C SER A 50 -7.11 -8.25 -4.57
N LEU A 51 -8.11 -8.08 -3.70
CA LEU A 51 -9.04 -9.14 -3.31
C LEU A 51 -9.83 -9.65 -4.52
N ARG A 52 -10.36 -8.75 -5.35
CA ARG A 52 -11.07 -9.13 -6.60
C ARG A 52 -10.17 -9.86 -7.58
N ASN A 53 -8.89 -9.52 -7.64
CA ASN A 53 -7.93 -10.13 -8.55
C ASN A 53 -7.14 -11.31 -7.95
N GLN A 54 -7.48 -11.77 -6.74
CA GLN A 54 -6.75 -12.78 -5.97
C GLN A 54 -5.23 -12.54 -5.90
N GLU A 55 -4.83 -11.28 -5.79
CA GLU A 55 -3.43 -10.91 -5.67
C GLU A 55 -3.04 -10.66 -4.21
N ALA A 56 -1.73 -10.67 -3.92
CA ALA A 56 -1.21 -10.42 -2.59
C ALA A 56 -1.75 -9.10 -1.99
N ILE A 57 -2.40 -9.23 -0.83
CA ILE A 57 -3.08 -8.18 -0.07
C ILE A 57 -2.23 -7.59 1.06
N TYR A 58 -1.15 -8.29 1.45
CA TYR A 58 -0.36 -7.98 2.64
C TYR A 58 0.14 -6.53 2.69
N GLY A 59 0.52 -5.94 1.56
CA GLY A 59 0.99 -4.56 1.50
C GLY A 59 -0.10 -3.53 1.81
N SER A 60 -1.32 -3.71 1.28
CA SER A 60 -2.42 -2.78 1.57
C SER A 60 -2.99 -2.96 2.98
N VAL A 61 -2.98 -4.17 3.53
CA VAL A 61 -3.37 -4.38 4.93
C VAL A 61 -2.42 -3.65 5.88
N TRP A 62 -1.12 -3.72 5.62
CA TRP A 62 -0.14 -2.93 6.38
C TRP A 62 -0.35 -1.43 6.20
N GLY A 63 -0.61 -0.96 4.98
CA GLY A 63 -0.93 0.46 4.74
C GLY A 63 -2.14 0.98 5.53
N VAL A 64 -3.20 0.17 5.67
CA VAL A 64 -4.36 0.52 6.52
C VAL A 64 -3.96 0.61 8.00
N LEU A 65 -3.17 -0.34 8.51
CA LEU A 65 -2.64 -0.30 9.88
C LEU A 65 -1.74 0.93 10.10
N THR A 66 -0.91 1.24 9.13
CA THR A 66 -0.05 2.43 9.13
C THR A 66 -0.89 3.70 9.25
N SER A 67 -1.92 3.87 8.42
CA SER A 67 -2.82 5.04 8.48
C SER A 67 -3.54 5.19 9.84
N LEU A 68 -3.84 4.10 10.54
CA LEU A 68 -4.47 4.12 11.86
C LEU A 68 -3.50 4.48 13.00
N LEU A 69 -2.22 4.14 12.85
CA LEU A 69 -1.18 4.31 13.88
C LEU A 69 -0.21 5.47 13.61
N ALA A 70 -0.29 6.11 12.43
CA ALA A 70 0.62 7.17 12.02
C ALA A 70 0.40 8.54 12.67
N TRP A 71 -0.57 8.67 13.57
CA TRP A 71 -0.69 9.80 14.50
C TRP A 71 0.49 9.90 15.50
N ILE A 72 1.23 8.81 15.73
CA ILE A 72 2.45 8.80 16.54
C ILE A 72 3.67 8.95 15.60
N PRO A 73 4.47 10.02 15.66
CA PRO A 73 5.47 10.35 14.63
C PRO A 73 6.50 9.24 14.34
N PHE A 74 7.11 8.67 15.38
CA PHE A 74 8.12 7.61 15.23
C PHE A 74 7.51 6.26 14.82
N VAL A 75 6.31 5.95 15.32
CA VAL A 75 5.60 4.70 15.00
C VAL A 75 5.05 4.77 13.57
N GLY A 76 4.45 5.89 13.20
CA GLY A 76 3.97 6.18 11.85
C GLY A 76 5.06 6.10 10.82
N TRP A 77 6.21 6.71 11.09
CA TRP A 77 7.39 6.59 10.24
C TRP A 77 7.82 5.13 10.02
N ALA A 78 7.98 4.36 11.10
CA ALA A 78 8.41 2.96 11.02
C ALA A 78 7.40 2.11 10.23
N LEU A 79 6.10 2.36 10.43
CA LEU A 79 5.02 1.67 9.73
C LEU A 79 4.94 2.06 8.24
N HIS A 80 5.16 3.32 7.89
CA HIS A 80 5.26 3.76 6.48
C HIS A 80 6.46 3.10 5.78
N LEU A 81 7.60 2.97 6.45
CA LEU A 81 8.77 2.28 5.93
C LEU A 81 8.48 0.79 5.66
N ILE A 82 7.84 0.10 6.62
CA ILE A 82 7.45 -1.30 6.47
C ILE A 82 6.43 -1.47 5.33
N ALA A 83 5.40 -0.63 5.27
CA ALA A 83 4.39 -0.67 4.22
C ALA A 83 4.99 -0.45 2.83
N ALA A 84 5.90 0.53 2.68
CA ALA A 84 6.62 0.79 1.44
C ALA A 84 7.42 -0.43 0.95
N ILE A 85 8.18 -1.06 1.85
CA ILE A 85 8.98 -2.26 1.54
C ILE A 85 8.07 -3.41 1.09
N LEU A 86 6.99 -3.68 1.84
CA LEU A 86 6.06 -4.76 1.53
C LEU A 86 5.33 -4.55 0.21
N LEU A 87 4.93 -3.31 -0.10
CA LEU A 87 4.28 -2.96 -1.37
C LEU A 87 5.24 -3.06 -2.54
N MET A 88 6.49 -2.60 -2.39
CA MET A 88 7.51 -2.78 -3.44
C MET A 88 7.77 -4.26 -3.71
N ILE A 89 7.94 -5.09 -2.69
CA ILE A 89 8.11 -6.54 -2.85
C ILE A 89 6.88 -7.17 -3.52
N SER A 90 5.68 -6.79 -3.06
CA SER A 90 4.43 -7.34 -3.59
C SER A 90 4.12 -6.88 -5.01
N GLY A 91 4.54 -5.67 -5.40
CA GLY A 91 4.43 -5.14 -6.77
C GLY A 91 5.50 -5.72 -7.71
N SER A 92 6.64 -6.15 -7.16
CA SER A 92 7.76 -6.77 -7.90
C SER A 92 7.54 -8.26 -8.15
N LYS A 93 6.83 -8.96 -7.25
CA LYS A 93 6.43 -10.36 -7.48
C LYS A 93 5.45 -10.42 -8.66
N LYS A 94 5.86 -11.05 -9.76
CA LYS A 94 4.95 -11.38 -10.87
C LYS A 94 3.84 -12.25 -10.32
N THR A 95 2.59 -11.80 -10.42
CA THR A 95 1.44 -12.66 -10.12
C THR A 95 1.53 -13.92 -10.99
N LYS A 96 1.69 -15.07 -10.34
CA LYS A 96 1.35 -16.34 -10.96
C LYS A 96 -0.16 -16.29 -11.13
N ARG A 97 -0.63 -16.00 -12.35
CA ARG A 97 -2.03 -16.30 -12.69
C ARG A 97 -2.18 -17.79 -12.43
N TYR A 98 -3.00 -18.17 -11.45
CA TYR A 98 -3.49 -19.54 -11.41
C TYR A 98 -4.28 -19.72 -12.71
N HIS A 99 -3.68 -20.43 -13.67
CA HIS A 99 -4.43 -20.97 -14.79
C HIS A 99 -5.29 -22.07 -14.17
N TYR A 100 -6.57 -21.79 -13.94
CA TYR A 100 -7.52 -22.87 -13.69
C TYR A 100 -7.48 -23.74 -14.95
N PRO A 101 -7.14 -25.05 -14.86
CA PRO A 101 -7.21 -25.90 -16.02
C PRO A 101 -8.62 -25.82 -16.59
N PRO A 102 -8.81 -25.71 -17.92
CA PRO A 102 -10.14 -25.79 -18.50
C PRO A 102 -10.78 -27.06 -17.96
N ASN A 103 -11.97 -26.90 -17.38
CA ASN A 103 -12.83 -27.99 -16.98
C ASN A 103 -12.89 -29.02 -18.11
N GLN A 104 -12.36 -30.22 -17.85
CA GLN A 104 -12.40 -31.35 -18.77
C GLN A 104 -13.79 -32.00 -18.70
N LEU A 105 -14.83 -31.24 -19.04
CA LEU A 105 -16.19 -31.76 -19.25
C LEU A 105 -16.50 -31.78 -20.75
#